data_AF-A0A662V8Z4-F1
#
_entry.id   AF-A0A662V8Z4-F1
#
_cell.length_a   1.000
_cell.length_b   1.000
_cell.length_c   1.000
_cell.angle_alpha   90.00
_cell.angle_beta   90.00
_cell.angle_gamma   90.00
#
_symmetry.space_group_name_H-M   'P 1'
#
loop_
_entity.id
_entity.type
_entity.pdbx_description
1 polymer ?
#
loop_
_entity_poly.entity_id
_entity_poly.type
_entity_poly.pdbx_seq_one_letter_code
_entity_poly.pdbx_strand_id
1 'polypeptide(L)' 'LKPLEEIRPDVVVLGPDQGFNERELEGMLKKRGIEARVVRMPRRVEGFSSSGILRRVVEMFCSKKLPLDHGKA' A
#
# COMPACT_ATOMS: atom_id res chain seq x y z
N LEU A 1 8.48 4.90 11.39
CA LEU A 1 8.46 6.38 11.29
C LEU A 1 9.73 6.97 10.72
N LYS A 2 10.94 6.39 10.90
CA LYS A 2 12.21 6.89 10.32
C LYS A 2 12.13 7.48 8.90
N PRO A 3 11.57 6.78 7.89
CA PRO A 3 11.48 7.35 6.54
C PRO A 3 10.70 8.67 6.48
N LEU A 4 9.67 8.83 7.31
CA LEU A 4 8.87 10.05 7.36
C LEU A 4 9.61 11.20 8.05
N GLU A 5 10.54 10.90 8.96
CA GLU A 5 11.42 11.90 9.59
C GLU A 5 12.46 12.45 8.63
N GLU A 6 12.96 11.60 7.73
CA GLU A 6 13.94 11.97 6.70
C GLU A 6 13.27 12.73 5.54
N ILE A 7 12.12 12.23 5.06
CA ILE A 7 11.39 12.80 3.91
C ILE A 7 10.64 14.08 4.31
N ARG A 8 10.13 14.16 5.55
CA ARG A 8 9.27 15.24 6.06
C ARG A 8 8.12 15.62 5.11
N PRO A 9 7.22 14.68 4.77
CA PRO A 9 6.18 14.92 3.78
C PRO A 9 5.08 15.85 4.31
N ASP A 10 4.44 16.59 3.41
CA ASP A 10 3.20 17.33 3.71
C ASP A 10 1.97 16.41 3.76
N VAL A 11 2.00 15.30 3.01
CA VAL A 11 0.89 14.34 2.92
C VAL A 11 1.41 12.92 2.97
N VAL A 12 0.79 12.07 3.79
CA VAL A 12 1.01 10.63 3.84
C VAL A 12 -0.26 9.93 3.36
N VAL A 13 -0.15 9.14 2.31
CA VAL A 13 -1.26 8.33 1.79
C VAL A 13 -1.10 6.90 2.28
N LEU A 14 -2.11 6.40 3.00
CA LEU A 14 -2.22 5.01 3.42
C LEU A 14 -3.05 4.22 2.40
N GLY A 15 -2.62 3.01 2.11
CA GLY A 15 -3.45 2.00 1.46
C GLY A 15 -4.64 1.59 2.35
N PRO A 16 -5.71 1.07 1.74
CA PRO A 16 -6.96 0.75 2.45
C PRO A 16 -6.73 -0.20 3.64
N ASP A 17 -5.90 -1.23 3.45
CA ASP A 17 -5.68 -2.28 4.46
C ASP A 17 -4.44 -2.05 5.33
N GLN A 18 -3.80 -0.89 5.26
CA GLN A 18 -2.69 -0.59 6.17
C GLN A 18 -3.25 -0.31 7.57
N GLY A 19 -2.89 -1.14 8.55
CA GLY A 19 -3.46 -1.11 9.91
C GLY A 19 -3.12 0.10 10.80
N PHE A 20 -2.62 1.19 10.23
CA PHE A 20 -2.36 2.43 10.98
C PHE A 20 -3.62 3.27 11.06
N ASN A 21 -3.97 3.82 12.22
CA ASN A 21 -5.01 4.85 12.29
C ASN A 21 -4.45 6.21 11.84
N GLU A 22 -5.21 6.94 11.03
CA GLU A 22 -4.82 8.21 10.44
C GLU A 22 -4.52 9.27 11.51
N ARG A 23 -5.42 9.43 12.49
CA ARG A 23 -5.29 10.44 13.55
C ARG A 23 -4.14 10.12 14.51
N GLU A 24 -3.96 8.83 14.82
CA GLU A 24 -2.83 8.40 15.65
C GLU A 24 -1.51 8.68 14.93
N LEU A 25 -1.41 8.38 13.64
CA LEU A 25 -0.22 8.63 12.84
C LEU A 25 0.07 10.14 12.73
N GLU A 26 -0.94 10.97 12.46
CA GLU A 26 -0.80 12.43 12.49
C GLU A 26 -0.27 12.93 13.83
N GLY A 27 -0.82 12.42 14.95
CA GLY A 27 -0.36 12.77 16.29
C GLY A 27 1.09 12.37 16.55
N MET A 28 1.51 11.18 16.09
CA MET A 28 2.90 10.73 16.19
C MET A 28 3.85 11.58 15.36
N LEU A 29 3.45 12.00 14.16
CA LEU A 29 4.23 12.87 13.27
C LEU A 29 4.35 14.29 13.85
N LYS A 30 3.25 14.83 14.38
CA LYS A 30 3.24 16.15 15.01
C LYS A 30 4.16 16.22 16.23
N LYS A 31 4.19 15.18 17.07
CA LYS A 31 5.14 15.06 18.21
C LYS A 31 6.61 15.08 17.77
N ARG A 32 6.89 14.79 16.50
CA ARG A 32 8.22 14.78 15.89
C ARG A 32 8.50 16.05 15.06
N GLY A 33 7.62 17.06 15.12
CA GLY A 33 7.77 18.32 14.37
C GLY A 33 7.49 18.17 12.87
N ILE A 34 6.68 17.18 12.49
CA ILE A 34 6.28 16.93 11.10
C ILE A 34 4.79 17.22 10.99
N GLU A 35 4.44 18.29 10.27
CA GLU A 35 3.06 18.65 9.97
C GLU A 35 2.63 17.96 8.68
N ALA A 36 2.26 16.69 8.79
CA ALA A 36 1.73 15.92 7.65
C ALA A 36 0.23 15.67 7.83
N ARG A 37 -0.52 15.78 6.75
CA ARG A 37 -1.89 15.27 6.66
C ARG A 37 -1.86 13.79 6.29
N VAL A 38 -2.54 12.94 7.05
CA VAL A 38 -2.66 11.51 6.75
C VAL A 38 -4.02 11.26 6.11
N VAL A 39 -4.02 10.65 4.92
CA VAL A 39 -5.23 10.27 4.20
C VAL A 39 -5.18 8.79 3.83
N ARG A 40 -6.34 8.14 3.77
CA ARG A 40 -6.44 6.75 3.34
C ARG A 40 -7.14 6.64 2.00
N MET A 41 -6.58 5.80 1.14
CA MET A 41 -7.25 5.39 -0.09
C MET A 41 -8.51 4.59 0.24
N PRO A 42 -9.68 4.95 -0.31
CA PRO A 42 -10.94 4.30 0.04
C PRO A 42 -11.04 2.85 -0.45
N ARG A 43 -10.25 2.47 -1.46
CA ARG A 43 -10.22 1.13 -2.04
C ARG A 43 -8.89 0.85 -2.71
N ARG A 44 -8.59 -0.43 -2.94
CA ARG A 44 -7.44 -0.84 -3.74
C ARG A 44 -7.64 -0.44 -5.20
N VAL A 45 -6.53 -0.14 -5.88
CA VAL A 45 -6.55 -0.02 -7.34
C VAL A 45 -6.53 -1.44 -7.89
N GLU A 46 -7.58 -1.81 -8.61
CA GLU A 46 -7.71 -3.14 -9.20
C GLU A 46 -6.81 -3.31 -10.43
N GLY A 47 -6.50 -4.57 -10.77
CA GLY A 47 -5.71 -4.90 -11.97
C GLY A 47 -4.20 -4.77 -11.81
N PHE A 48 -3.70 -4.24 -10.69
CA PHE A 48 -2.28 -4.06 -10.43
C PHE A 48 -1.88 -4.75 -9.12
N SER A 49 -1.43 -6.00 -9.21
CA SER A 49 -0.81 -6.73 -8.10
C SER A 49 0.44 -7.45 -8.58
N SER A 50 1.46 -7.56 -7.71
CA SER A 50 2.69 -8.28 -8.04
C SER A 50 2.41 -9.74 -8.41
N SER A 51 1.51 -10.41 -7.69
CA SER A 51 1.08 -11.78 -8.02
C SER A 51 0.36 -11.86 -9.36
N GLY A 52 -0.50 -10.89 -9.69
CA GLY A 52 -1.18 -10.82 -10.98
C GLY A 52 -0.22 -10.60 -12.15
N ILE A 53 0.77 -9.73 -11.97
CA ILE A 53 1.84 -9.49 -12.96
C ILE A 53 2.69 -10.73 -13.14
N LEU A 54 3.17 -11.33 -12.03
CA LEU A 54 3.96 -12.57 -12.06
C LEU A 54 3.20 -13.69 -12.77
N ARG A 55 1.91 -13.86 -12.45
CA ARG A 55 1.05 -14.84 -13.12
C ARG A 55 1.03 -14.61 -14.62
N ARG A 56 0.78 -13.36 -15.05
CA ARG A 56 0.72 -13.00 -16.47
C ARG A 56 2.05 -13.28 -17.17
N VAL A 57 3.19 -12.98 -16.54
CA VAL A 57 4.52 -13.29 -17.09
C VAL A 57 4.71 -14.81 -17.25
N VAL A 58 4.36 -15.61 -16.24
CA VAL A 58 4.46 -17.08 -16.32
C VAL A 58 3.56 -17.65 -17.41
N GLU A 59 2.33 -17.16 -17.52
CA GLU A 59 1.39 -17.56 -18.58
C GLU A 59 1.93 -17.23 -19.99
N MET A 60 2.61 -16.08 -20.16
CA MET A 60 3.16 -15.65 -21.44
C MET A 60 4.39 -16.46 -21.87
N PHE A 61 5.26 -16.88 -20.94
CA PHE A 61 6.60 -17.38 -21.29
C PHE A 61 6.91 -18.81 -20.84
N CYS A 62 6.17 -19.38 -19.88
CA CYS A 62 6.53 -20.66 -19.26
C CYS A 62 5.64 -21.85 -19.65
N SER A 63 4.70 -21.67 -20.59
CA SER A 63 3.75 -22.71 -21.05
C SER A 63 2.97 -23.42 -19.92
N LYS A 64 2.90 -22.81 -18.73
CA LYS A 64 2.20 -23.32 -17.55
C LYS A 64 1.02 -22.42 -17.26
N LYS A 65 -0.20 -22.97 -17.22
CA LYS A 65 -1.33 -22.30 -16.58
C LYS A 65 -1.15 -22.41 -15.08
N LEU A 66 -0.95 -21.28 -14.41
CA LEU A 66 -1.00 -21.24 -12.96
C LEU A 66 -2.47 -21.39 -12.51
N PRO A 67 -2.74 -22.16 -11.45
CA PRO A 67 -4.08 -22.25 -10.90
C PRO A 67 -4.57 -20.87 -10.49
N LEU A 68 -5.87 -20.62 -10.70
CA LEU A 68 -6.50 -19.38 -10.29
C LEU A 68 -6.38 -19.22 -8.77
N ASP A 69 -5.81 -18.09 -8.33
CA ASP A 69 -5.95 -17.63 -6.95
C ASP A 69 -7.46 -17.49 -6.68
N HIS A 70 -8.02 -18.46 -5.95
CA HIS A 70 -9.35 -18.32 -5.38
C HIS A 70 -9.19 -17.28 -4.29
N GLY A 71 -9.46 -16.03 -4.64
CA GLY A 71 -9.43 -14.90 -3.72
C GLY A 71 -10.10 -15.30 -2.41
N LYS A 72 -9.37 -15.05 -1.32
CA LYS A 72 -9.89 -15.14 0.05
C LYS A 72 -11.28 -14.49 0.10
N ALA A 73 -12.22 -15.24 0.68
CA ALA A 73 -13.58 -14.79 1.01
C ALA A 73 -13.58 -13.49 1.81
#